data_AF-A0A9N9G5W2-F1
#
_entry.id   AF-A0A9N9G5W2-F1
#
_cell.length_a   1.000
_cell.length_b   1.000
_cell.length_c   1.000
_cell.angle_alpha   90.00
_cell.angle_beta   90.00
_cell.angle_gamma   90.00
#
_symmetry.space_group_name_H-M   'P 1'
#
loop_
_entity.id
_entity.type
_entity.pdbx_description
1 polymer ?
#
loop_
_entity_poly.entity_id
_entity_poly.type
_entity_poly.pdbx_seq_one_letter_code
_entity_poly.pdbx_strand_id
1 'polypeptide(L)'
;MNKKASIIQIAVNKTDVESIKYLAKTELGLVNKELRKKCWPMLVRNYTNYEKVKEQCITIDEKESQQILVDVNRTRKHLPKDIGDYEKEKFMSELYDVIVAVLERNPDLRYYQGFNMVCSVLLITLGKDDAIMVAEYLALGPLRDMLQTGLEPALERLLMVRDIVAVRDVKLYRHLESIGIMPTAHFALSWIMTWCADAINDIDDAARIFDFLLASVDDIDMCAYICASIILSRKGQLLAFGEDIDAAYITLSEFPHTNINVIINNALTLYNASFLFRIMQKSYHCLTELRHRVSETTLTIANTVVPTLEFTRWTALVSSP
;
A
#
# COMPACT_ATOMS: atom_id res chain seq x y z
N MET A 1 29.30 -18.02 -2.65
CA MET A 1 28.31 -17.21 -1.89
C MET A 1 28.39 -15.78 -2.40
N ASN A 2 27.26 -15.18 -2.82
CA ASN A 2 27.20 -13.80 -3.32
C ASN A 2 27.77 -12.83 -2.26
N LYS A 3 28.73 -11.96 -2.63
CA LYS A 3 29.37 -10.99 -1.72
C LYS A 3 28.33 -10.17 -0.94
N LYS A 4 27.21 -9.80 -1.59
CA LYS A 4 26.11 -9.07 -0.94
C LYS A 4 25.42 -9.92 0.14
N ALA A 5 25.16 -11.20 -0.12
CA ALA A 5 24.55 -12.10 0.84
C ALA A 5 25.39 -12.24 2.12
N SER A 6 26.72 -12.27 2.00
CA SER A 6 27.62 -12.29 3.16
C SER A 6 27.54 -10.99 3.97
N ILE A 7 27.48 -9.83 3.31
CA ILE A 7 27.33 -8.53 3.99
C ILE A 7 25.98 -8.45 4.71
N ILE A 8 24.89 -8.89 4.08
CA ILE A 8 23.56 -8.94 4.71
C ILE A 8 23.60 -9.87 5.93
N GLN A 9 24.22 -11.05 5.84
CA GLN A 9 24.32 -11.97 6.97
C GLN A 9 25.11 -11.37 8.14
N ILE A 10 26.15 -10.58 7.87
CA ILE A 10 26.89 -9.83 8.90
C ILE A 10 25.97 -8.79 9.56
N ALA A 11 25.21 -8.02 8.78
CA ALA A 11 24.26 -7.03 9.31
C ALA A 11 23.18 -7.69 10.18
N VAL A 12 22.62 -8.82 9.74
CA VAL A 12 21.67 -9.63 10.51
C VAL A 12 22.28 -10.09 11.84
N ASN A 13 23.49 -10.64 11.82
CA ASN A 13 24.17 -11.12 13.03
C ASN A 13 24.46 -10.01 14.05
N LYS A 14 24.62 -8.76 13.57
CA LYS A 14 24.86 -7.57 14.40
C LYS A 14 23.57 -6.82 14.77
N THR A 15 22.41 -7.28 14.29
CA THR A 15 21.14 -6.56 14.44
C THR A 15 21.19 -5.13 13.88
N ASP A 16 21.98 -4.92 12.82
CA ASP A 16 22.18 -3.62 12.19
C ASP A 16 21.05 -3.34 11.18
N VAL A 17 19.92 -2.87 11.71
CA VAL A 17 18.70 -2.60 10.93
C VAL A 17 18.94 -1.53 9.85
N GLU A 18 19.78 -0.53 10.12
CA GLU A 18 20.08 0.54 9.15
C GLU A 18 20.86 0.01 7.95
N SER A 19 21.86 -0.85 8.18
CA SER A 19 22.54 -1.55 7.09
C SER A 19 21.57 -2.45 6.30
N ILE A 20 20.64 -3.14 6.98
CA ILE A 20 19.63 -3.98 6.30
C ILE A 20 18.72 -3.10 5.43
N LYS A 21 18.21 -1.98 5.97
CA LYS A 21 17.40 -0.99 5.23
C LYS A 21 18.14 -0.50 3.99
N TYR A 22 19.41 -0.11 4.14
CA TYR A 22 20.22 0.35 3.01
C TYR A 22 20.41 -0.75 1.95
N LEU A 23 20.82 -1.94 2.37
CA LEU A 23 21.11 -3.06 1.45
C LEU A 23 19.86 -3.52 0.69
N ALA A 24 18.68 -3.51 1.33
CA ALA A 24 17.41 -3.88 0.72
C ALA A 24 17.00 -2.93 -0.44
N LYS A 25 17.43 -1.67 -0.40
CA LYS A 25 17.17 -0.69 -1.46
C LYS A 25 18.12 -0.83 -2.66
N THR A 26 19.36 -1.29 -2.43
CA THR A 26 20.36 -1.49 -3.49
C THR A 26 20.06 -2.68 -4.41
N GLU A 27 20.71 -2.74 -5.58
CA GLU A 27 20.57 -3.79 -6.60
C GLU A 27 20.58 -5.21 -6.01
N LEU A 28 19.68 -6.09 -6.48
CA LEU A 28 19.42 -7.45 -5.96
C LEU A 28 18.68 -7.52 -4.61
N GLY A 29 18.38 -6.40 -3.95
CA GLY A 29 17.61 -6.39 -2.70
C GLY A 29 18.23 -7.29 -1.62
N LEU A 30 17.40 -8.07 -0.93
CA LEU A 30 17.85 -9.00 0.11
C LEU A 30 18.29 -10.36 -0.44
N VAL A 31 18.45 -10.47 -1.76
CA VAL A 31 19.07 -11.57 -2.52
C VAL A 31 18.26 -12.86 -2.58
N ASN A 32 17.72 -13.37 -1.47
CA ASN A 32 16.97 -14.63 -1.47
C ASN A 32 16.02 -14.74 -0.27
N LYS A 33 15.11 -15.71 -0.37
CA LYS A 33 14.13 -16.06 0.67
C LYS A 33 14.74 -16.26 2.06
N GLU A 34 15.86 -16.95 2.18
CA GLU A 34 16.48 -17.26 3.49
C GLU A 34 17.01 -16.02 4.22
N LEU A 35 17.50 -15.02 3.48
CA LEU A 35 17.86 -13.73 4.05
C LEU A 35 16.63 -12.88 4.34
N ARG A 36 15.61 -12.89 3.48
CA ARG A 36 14.34 -12.18 3.69
C ARG A 36 13.63 -12.63 4.96
N LYS A 37 13.58 -13.94 5.23
CA LYS A 37 13.08 -14.54 6.48
C LYS A 37 13.66 -13.89 7.73
N LYS A 38 14.95 -13.53 7.70
CA LYS A 38 15.62 -12.88 8.83
C LYS A 38 15.41 -11.37 8.81
N CYS A 39 15.51 -10.75 7.63
CA CYS A 39 15.55 -9.30 7.49
C CYS A 39 14.18 -8.63 7.58
N TRP A 40 13.12 -9.16 6.94
CA TRP A 40 11.81 -8.51 6.92
C TRP A 40 11.22 -8.35 8.33
N PRO A 41 11.25 -9.36 9.23
CA PRO A 41 10.83 -9.15 10.61
C PRO A 41 11.67 -8.07 11.32
N MET A 42 12.99 -8.02 11.10
CA MET A 42 13.86 -7.00 11.71
C MET A 42 13.53 -5.59 11.23
N LEU A 43 13.12 -5.42 9.97
CA LEU A 43 12.73 -4.12 9.42
C LEU A 43 11.48 -3.55 10.11
N VAL A 44 10.59 -4.41 10.62
CA VAL A 44 9.30 -3.99 11.21
C VAL A 44 9.25 -4.05 12.74
N ARG A 45 10.09 -4.88 13.38
CA ARG A 45 10.08 -5.13 14.84
C ARG A 45 10.28 -3.89 15.71
N ASN A 46 10.97 -2.86 15.22
CA ASN A 46 11.14 -1.62 15.98
C ASN A 46 9.86 -0.76 16.04
N TYR A 47 8.86 -1.09 15.22
CA TYR A 47 7.60 -0.35 15.13
C TYR A 47 6.41 -1.13 15.68
N THR A 48 6.56 -2.45 15.87
CA THR A 48 5.56 -3.26 16.54
C THR A 48 5.95 -3.40 18.01
N ASN A 49 5.19 -2.77 18.92
CA ASN A 49 5.14 -3.20 20.32
C ASN A 49 4.46 -4.57 20.37
N TYR A 50 5.12 -5.59 19.81
CA TYR A 50 4.68 -6.98 19.85
C TYR A 50 4.92 -7.55 21.25
N GLU A 51 4.45 -6.85 22.28
CA GLU A 51 4.07 -7.50 23.52
C GLU A 51 2.87 -8.35 23.15
N LYS A 52 3.03 -9.67 22.98
CA LYS A 52 1.97 -10.68 22.78
C LYS A 52 0.59 -10.13 23.21
N VAL A 53 -0.13 -9.47 22.31
CA VAL A 53 -1.28 -8.66 22.70
C VAL A 53 -2.41 -9.61 23.08
N LYS A 54 -3.07 -9.24 24.18
CA LYS A 54 -4.08 -9.96 24.94
C LYS A 54 -5.19 -10.58 24.09
N GLU A 55 -5.73 -11.67 24.66
CA GLU A 55 -6.79 -12.62 24.25
C GLU A 55 -8.14 -12.05 23.76
N GLN A 56 -8.29 -10.75 23.51
CA GLN A 56 -9.52 -10.22 22.91
C GLN A 56 -9.45 -10.31 21.38
N CYS A 57 -9.49 -11.55 20.87
CA CYS A 57 -9.88 -11.81 19.49
C CYS A 57 -11.38 -11.52 19.37
N ILE A 58 -11.75 -10.52 18.58
CA ILE A 58 -13.14 -10.37 18.14
C ILE A 58 -13.28 -11.21 16.88
N THR A 59 -14.24 -12.15 16.88
CA THR A 59 -14.53 -12.95 15.69
C THR A 59 -14.97 -12.03 14.55
N ILE A 60 -14.34 -12.20 13.38
CA ILE A 60 -14.70 -11.47 12.17
C ILE A 60 -16.15 -11.73 11.75
N ASP A 61 -16.76 -10.74 11.09
CA ASP A 61 -18.11 -10.88 10.55
C ASP A 61 -18.18 -12.02 9.53
N GLU A 62 -19.31 -12.74 9.49
CA GLU A 62 -19.47 -13.90 8.60
C GLU A 62 -19.34 -13.50 7.13
N LYS A 63 -19.85 -12.33 6.72
CA LYS A 63 -19.74 -11.89 5.32
C LYS A 63 -18.30 -11.56 4.95
N GLU A 64 -17.58 -10.93 5.88
CA GLU A 64 -16.17 -10.63 5.71
C GLU A 64 -15.34 -11.91 5.62
N SER A 65 -15.60 -12.89 6.49
CA SER A 65 -14.99 -14.22 6.43
C SER A 65 -15.23 -14.92 5.09
N GLN A 66 -16.45 -14.90 4.57
CA GLN A 66 -16.76 -15.48 3.25
C GLN A 66 -16.02 -14.77 2.12
N GLN A 67 -15.91 -13.44 2.18
CA GLN A 67 -15.15 -12.67 1.18
C GLN A 67 -13.66 -13.03 1.21
N ILE A 68 -13.07 -13.18 2.40
CA ILE A 68 -11.68 -13.64 2.55
C ILE A 68 -11.50 -15.03 1.94
N LEU A 69 -12.41 -15.98 2.21
CA LEU A 69 -12.36 -17.33 1.63
C LEU A 69 -12.38 -17.30 0.09
N VAL A 70 -13.21 -16.46 -0.51
CA VAL A 70 -13.29 -16.30 -1.97
C VAL A 70 -11.95 -15.82 -2.54
N ASP A 71 -11.34 -14.81 -1.93
CA ASP A 71 -10.09 -14.23 -2.43
C ASP A 71 -8.86 -15.10 -2.14
N VAL A 72 -8.85 -15.78 -0.99
CA VAL A 72 -7.89 -16.86 -0.70
C VAL A 72 -7.98 -17.86 -1.84
N ASN A 73 -9.14 -18.42 -2.15
CA ASN A 73 -9.30 -19.38 -3.25
C ASN A 73 -8.80 -18.84 -4.62
N ARG A 74 -9.02 -17.56 -4.92
CA ARG A 74 -8.49 -16.92 -6.15
C ARG A 74 -6.97 -16.87 -6.19
N THR A 75 -6.30 -16.85 -5.03
CA THR A 75 -4.82 -16.85 -4.91
C THR A 75 -4.21 -18.15 -5.45
N ARG A 76 -4.98 -19.25 -5.49
CA ARG A 76 -4.52 -20.56 -5.96
C ARG A 76 -3.90 -20.51 -7.36
N LYS A 77 -4.37 -19.63 -8.24
CA LYS A 77 -3.85 -19.46 -9.61
C LYS A 77 -2.43 -18.87 -9.67
N HIS A 78 -1.99 -18.22 -8.60
CA HIS A 78 -0.67 -17.61 -8.48
C HIS A 78 0.36 -18.55 -7.82
N LEU A 79 -0.06 -19.71 -7.34
CA LEU A 79 0.87 -20.71 -6.83
C LEU A 79 1.60 -21.43 -7.98
N PRO A 80 2.85 -21.89 -7.75
CA PRO A 80 3.56 -22.72 -8.71
C PRO A 80 2.72 -23.94 -9.13
N LYS A 81 2.80 -24.35 -10.39
CA LYS A 81 1.96 -25.45 -10.91
C LYS A 81 2.38 -26.81 -10.38
N ASP A 82 3.64 -26.95 -10.00
CA ASP A 82 4.33 -28.16 -9.57
C ASP A 82 4.16 -28.49 -8.07
N ILE A 83 3.60 -27.58 -7.27
CA ILE A 83 3.28 -27.84 -5.86
C ILE A 83 2.08 -28.81 -5.72
N GLY A 84 2.17 -29.76 -4.80
CA GLY A 84 1.16 -30.81 -4.59
C GLY A 84 -0.13 -30.26 -3.99
N ASP A 85 -1.25 -30.97 -4.19
CA ASP A 85 -2.56 -30.50 -3.73
C ASP A 85 -2.64 -30.34 -2.21
N TYR A 86 -2.01 -31.24 -1.44
CA TYR A 86 -1.91 -31.10 0.01
C TYR A 86 -1.21 -29.79 0.43
N GLU A 87 -0.10 -29.45 -0.23
CA GLU A 87 0.68 -28.26 0.07
C GLU A 87 -0.06 -26.99 -0.36
N LYS A 88 -0.80 -27.04 -1.47
CA LYS A 88 -1.73 -25.99 -1.89
C LYS A 88 -2.79 -25.76 -0.83
N GLU A 89 -3.54 -26.80 -0.42
CA GLU A 89 -4.61 -26.66 0.56
C GLU A 89 -4.09 -26.19 1.92
N LYS A 90 -2.92 -26.69 2.35
CA LYS A 90 -2.23 -26.19 3.53
C LYS A 90 -1.92 -24.70 3.40
N PHE A 91 -1.36 -24.26 2.27
CA PHE A 91 -1.09 -22.86 2.03
C PHE A 91 -2.37 -22.00 2.05
N MET A 92 -3.47 -22.46 1.43
CA MET A 92 -4.74 -21.72 1.43
C MET A 92 -5.27 -21.55 2.86
N SER A 93 -5.24 -22.63 3.65
CA SER A 93 -5.64 -22.60 5.05
C SER A 93 -4.78 -21.64 5.87
N GLU A 94 -3.46 -21.70 5.71
CA GLU A 94 -2.54 -20.80 6.43
C GLU A 94 -2.72 -19.35 5.98
N LEU A 95 -2.99 -19.09 4.70
CA LEU A 95 -3.23 -17.74 4.18
C LEU A 95 -4.51 -17.14 4.78
N TYR A 96 -5.58 -17.93 4.86
CA TYR A 96 -6.81 -17.54 5.55
C TYR A 96 -6.50 -17.19 7.01
N ASP A 97 -5.81 -18.08 7.73
CA ASP A 97 -5.47 -17.86 9.14
C ASP A 97 -4.62 -16.59 9.35
N VAL A 98 -3.69 -16.28 8.43
CA VAL A 98 -2.88 -15.07 8.51
C VAL A 98 -3.77 -13.83 8.44
N ILE A 99 -4.67 -13.76 7.46
CA ILE A 99 -5.56 -12.60 7.26
C ILE A 99 -6.50 -12.45 8.45
N VAL A 100 -7.15 -13.54 8.86
CA VAL A 100 -8.07 -13.53 10.00
C VAL A 100 -7.37 -13.11 11.29
N ALA A 101 -6.19 -13.66 11.58
CA ALA A 101 -5.44 -13.28 12.78
C ALA A 101 -5.10 -11.78 12.82
N VAL A 102 -4.82 -11.15 11.68
CA VAL A 102 -4.60 -9.70 11.62
C VAL A 102 -5.88 -8.93 11.93
N LEU A 103 -7.02 -9.32 11.34
CA LEU A 103 -8.28 -8.60 11.51
C LEU A 103 -8.88 -8.79 12.91
N GLU A 104 -8.85 -10.01 13.46
CA GLU A 104 -9.39 -10.28 14.80
C GLU A 104 -8.63 -9.55 15.92
N ARG A 105 -7.33 -9.30 15.73
CA ARG A 105 -6.49 -8.51 16.64
C ARG A 105 -6.68 -7.01 16.49
N ASN A 106 -7.22 -6.57 15.36
CA ASN A 106 -7.33 -5.16 14.98
C ASN A 106 -8.76 -4.85 14.53
N PRO A 107 -9.74 -4.82 15.46
CA PRO A 107 -11.17 -4.77 15.14
C PRO A 107 -11.65 -3.48 14.47
N ASP A 108 -10.80 -2.46 14.38
CA ASP A 108 -11.06 -1.24 13.61
C ASP A 108 -10.74 -1.40 12.11
N LEU A 109 -10.08 -2.49 11.73
CA LEU A 109 -9.75 -2.79 10.35
C LEU A 109 -10.86 -3.59 9.67
N ARG A 110 -10.98 -3.41 8.36
CA ARG A 110 -11.90 -4.12 7.47
C ARG A 110 -11.12 -4.67 6.29
N TYR A 111 -11.44 -5.89 5.88
CA TYR A 111 -10.81 -6.56 4.76
C TYR A 111 -11.10 -5.82 3.43
N TYR A 112 -10.06 -5.68 2.60
CA TYR A 112 -10.21 -5.27 1.21
C TYR A 112 -9.73 -6.37 0.26
N GLN A 113 -10.38 -6.46 -0.91
CA GLN A 113 -9.96 -7.39 -1.96
C GLN A 113 -8.56 -7.00 -2.50
N GLY A 114 -7.59 -7.88 -2.29
CA GLY A 114 -6.19 -7.66 -2.64
C GLY A 114 -5.23 -7.85 -1.46
N PHE A 115 -5.71 -7.72 -0.22
CA PHE A 115 -4.87 -7.95 0.96
C PHE A 115 -4.34 -9.39 1.02
N ASN A 116 -5.12 -10.35 0.50
CA ASN A 116 -4.70 -11.74 0.31
C ASN A 116 -3.41 -11.88 -0.53
N MET A 117 -3.18 -11.00 -1.51
CA MET A 117 -1.97 -11.03 -2.34
C MET A 117 -0.75 -10.48 -1.59
N VAL A 118 -0.94 -9.51 -0.69
CA VAL A 118 0.12 -9.06 0.20
C VAL A 118 0.49 -10.17 1.18
N CYS A 119 -0.51 -10.75 1.84
CA CYS A 119 -0.32 -11.83 2.81
C CYS A 119 0.26 -13.09 2.18
N SER A 120 -0.02 -13.39 0.90
CA SER A 120 0.55 -14.55 0.21
C SER A 120 2.06 -14.40 0.01
N VAL A 121 2.55 -13.23 -0.40
CA VAL A 121 3.99 -12.96 -0.53
C VAL A 121 4.69 -13.10 0.82
N LEU A 122 4.09 -12.57 1.88
CA LEU A 122 4.60 -12.70 3.25
C LEU A 122 4.62 -14.16 3.70
N LEU A 123 3.54 -14.91 3.51
CA LEU A 123 3.44 -16.32 3.92
C LEU A 123 4.44 -17.20 3.17
N ILE A 124 4.54 -17.04 1.84
CA ILE A 124 5.51 -17.79 1.04
C ILE A 124 6.93 -17.50 1.52
N THR A 125 7.24 -16.25 1.88
CA THR A 125 8.59 -15.85 2.26
C THR A 125 8.93 -16.26 3.70
N LEU A 126 8.06 -15.92 4.65
CA LEU A 126 8.33 -15.93 6.10
C LEU A 126 7.80 -17.17 6.82
N GLY A 127 6.74 -17.80 6.30
CA GLY A 127 5.94 -18.75 7.07
C GLY A 127 4.94 -18.04 8.00
N LYS A 128 4.01 -18.81 8.58
CA LYS A 128 2.78 -18.30 9.21
C LYS A 128 3.00 -17.25 10.30
N ASP A 129 3.79 -17.55 11.33
CA ASP A 129 3.90 -16.68 12.52
C ASP A 129 4.53 -15.31 12.20
N ASP A 130 5.66 -15.31 11.49
CA ASP A 130 6.33 -14.07 11.07
C ASP A 130 5.50 -13.34 9.98
N ALA A 131 4.75 -14.07 9.13
CA ALA A 131 3.84 -13.45 8.18
C ALA A 131 2.71 -12.69 8.89
N ILE A 132 2.10 -13.24 9.95
CA ILE A 132 1.10 -12.54 10.75
C ILE A 132 1.70 -11.25 11.33
N MET A 133 2.87 -11.32 11.94
CA MET A 133 3.53 -10.16 12.56
C MET A 133 3.81 -9.05 11.53
N VAL A 134 4.36 -9.40 10.36
CA VAL A 134 4.68 -8.43 9.31
C VAL A 134 3.41 -7.91 8.64
N ALA A 135 2.41 -8.77 8.40
CA ALA A 135 1.13 -8.36 7.83
C ALA A 135 0.37 -7.39 8.75
N GLU A 136 0.36 -7.66 10.05
CA GLU A 136 -0.21 -6.78 11.07
C GLU A 136 0.48 -5.41 11.10
N TYR A 137 1.81 -5.38 11.02
CA TYR A 137 2.55 -4.12 10.88
C TYR A 137 2.13 -3.34 9.62
N LEU A 138 2.05 -4.01 8.47
CA LEU A 138 1.62 -3.36 7.23
C LEU A 138 0.18 -2.84 7.34
N ALA A 139 -0.69 -3.63 7.95
CA ALA A 139 -2.10 -3.31 8.17
C ALA A 139 -2.32 -2.13 9.11
N LEU A 140 -1.41 -1.89 10.06
CA LEU A 140 -1.49 -0.77 11.00
C LEU A 140 -0.72 0.47 10.55
N GLY A 141 0.09 0.36 9.50
CA GLY A 141 0.86 1.48 8.96
C GLY A 141 0.67 1.62 7.46
N PRO A 142 1.60 1.11 6.62
CA PRO A 142 1.62 1.37 5.19
C PRO A 142 0.32 1.12 4.40
N LEU A 143 -0.47 0.13 4.82
CA LEU A 143 -1.71 -0.28 4.17
C LEU A 143 -2.95 0.07 5.01
N ARG A 144 -2.79 0.76 6.14
CA ARG A 144 -3.87 1.04 7.10
C ARG A 144 -5.08 1.67 6.45
N ASP A 145 -4.86 2.70 5.64
CA ASP A 145 -5.98 3.44 5.07
C ASP A 145 -6.76 2.62 4.03
N MET A 146 -6.19 1.53 3.51
CA MET A 146 -6.86 0.59 2.61
C MET A 146 -7.76 -0.39 3.37
N LEU A 147 -7.44 -0.60 4.64
CA LEU A 147 -8.16 -1.47 5.57
C LEU A 147 -9.16 -0.68 6.43
N GLN A 148 -9.40 0.59 6.10
CA GLN A 148 -10.48 1.38 6.67
C GLN A 148 -11.70 1.33 5.75
N THR A 149 -12.85 1.74 6.27
CA THR A 149 -14.06 1.85 5.47
C THR A 149 -13.91 2.97 4.44
N GLY A 150 -14.05 2.63 3.15
CA GLY A 150 -13.97 3.60 2.05
C GLY A 150 -12.76 3.34 1.14
N LEU A 151 -12.76 3.97 -0.04
CA LEU A 151 -11.68 3.85 -1.03
C LEU A 151 -10.89 5.16 -1.19
N GLU A 152 -11.34 6.23 -0.52
CA GLU A 152 -10.81 7.58 -0.62
C GLU A 152 -9.28 7.63 -0.42
N PRO A 153 -8.69 6.95 0.58
CA PRO A 153 -7.24 6.99 0.77
C PRO A 153 -6.44 6.28 -0.33
N ALA A 154 -7.03 5.27 -0.97
CA ALA A 154 -6.44 4.63 -2.15
C ALA A 154 -6.49 5.58 -3.35
N LEU A 155 -7.61 6.29 -3.52
CA LEU A 155 -7.79 7.29 -4.57
C LEU A 155 -6.80 8.46 -4.42
N GLU A 156 -6.54 8.93 -3.20
CA GLU A 156 -5.52 9.97 -2.95
C GLU A 156 -4.12 9.53 -3.40
N ARG A 157 -3.73 8.27 -3.13
CA ARG A 157 -2.46 7.71 -3.62
C ARG A 157 -2.43 7.62 -5.15
N LEU A 158 -3.56 7.34 -5.81
CA LEU A 158 -3.64 7.36 -7.27
C LEU A 158 -3.46 8.76 -7.85
N LEU A 159 -4.04 9.78 -7.21
CA LEU A 159 -3.82 11.18 -7.59
C LEU A 159 -2.34 11.56 -7.45
N MET A 160 -1.64 11.03 -6.44
CA MET A 160 -0.20 11.20 -6.33
C MET A 160 0.57 10.55 -7.50
N VAL A 161 0.20 9.33 -7.92
CA VAL A 161 0.80 8.70 -9.11
C VAL A 161 0.64 9.58 -10.34
N ARG A 162 -0.59 10.08 -10.56
CA ARG A 162 -0.91 11.03 -11.64
C ARG A 162 -0.01 12.26 -11.59
N ASP A 163 0.11 12.89 -10.43
CA ASP A 163 0.86 14.13 -10.27
C ASP A 163 2.37 13.93 -10.45
N ILE A 164 2.93 12.80 -9.99
CA ILE A 164 4.34 12.44 -10.23
C ILE A 164 4.59 12.32 -11.75
N VAL A 165 3.69 11.65 -12.49
CA VAL A 165 3.80 11.54 -13.95
C VAL A 165 3.67 12.92 -14.62
N ALA A 166 2.73 13.76 -14.18
CA ALA A 166 2.52 15.11 -14.72
C ALA A 166 3.75 16.01 -14.56
N VAL A 167 4.37 16.00 -13.38
CA VAL A 167 5.58 16.78 -13.08
C VAL A 167 6.78 16.24 -13.87
N ARG A 168 6.90 14.92 -13.99
CA ARG A 168 8.06 14.31 -14.64
C ARG A 168 8.00 14.37 -16.17
N ASP A 169 6.82 14.17 -16.75
CA ASP A 169 6.64 14.07 -18.19
C ASP A 169 5.26 14.61 -18.61
N VAL A 170 5.17 15.93 -18.72
CA VAL A 170 3.94 16.62 -19.12
C VAL A 170 3.40 16.15 -20.48
N LYS A 171 4.28 15.73 -21.40
CA LYS A 171 3.86 15.23 -22.72
C LYS A 171 3.09 13.91 -22.57
N LEU A 172 3.66 12.95 -21.83
CA LEU A 172 2.98 11.68 -21.56
C LEU A 172 1.69 11.91 -20.77
N TYR A 173 1.73 12.75 -19.73
CA TYR A 173 0.54 13.08 -18.95
C TYR A 173 -0.60 13.63 -19.81
N ARG A 174 -0.33 14.67 -20.61
CA ARG A 174 -1.36 15.29 -21.47
C ARG A 174 -1.92 14.34 -22.49
N HIS A 175 -1.10 13.45 -23.02
CA HIS A 175 -1.55 12.41 -23.93
C HIS A 175 -2.52 11.44 -23.24
N LEU A 176 -2.11 10.86 -22.10
CA LEU A 176 -2.96 9.93 -21.34
C LEU A 176 -4.21 10.59 -20.75
N GLU A 177 -4.15 11.91 -20.48
CA GLU A 177 -5.31 12.72 -20.10
C GLU A 177 -6.26 12.91 -21.29
N SER A 178 -5.75 13.22 -22.49
CA SER A 178 -6.58 13.44 -23.68
C SER A 178 -7.35 12.19 -24.13
N ILE A 179 -6.83 11.01 -23.82
CA ILE A 179 -7.48 9.73 -24.12
C ILE A 179 -8.27 9.17 -22.91
N GLY A 180 -8.37 9.92 -21.80
CA GLY A 180 -9.24 9.59 -20.67
C GLY A 180 -8.69 8.59 -19.65
N ILE A 181 -7.43 8.17 -19.75
CA ILE A 181 -6.81 7.16 -18.86
C ILE A 181 -6.26 7.75 -17.56
N MET A 182 -5.65 8.94 -17.65
CA MET A 182 -4.90 9.55 -16.54
C MET A 182 -5.69 10.33 -15.47
N PRO A 183 -6.92 10.86 -15.69
CA PRO A 183 -7.56 11.77 -14.71
C PRO A 183 -7.58 11.24 -13.26
N THR A 184 -7.69 9.92 -13.10
CA THR A 184 -7.79 9.22 -11.83
C THR A 184 -6.82 8.04 -11.70
N ALA A 185 -6.12 7.65 -12.77
CA ALA A 185 -5.17 6.55 -12.80
C ALA A 185 -5.69 5.21 -12.21
N HIS A 186 -6.99 4.93 -12.31
CA HIS A 186 -7.62 3.75 -11.70
C HIS A 186 -6.99 2.40 -12.08
N PHE A 187 -6.34 2.30 -13.25
CA PHE A 187 -5.60 1.10 -13.66
C PHE A 187 -4.48 0.71 -12.68
N ALA A 188 -3.96 1.66 -11.90
CA ALA A 188 -2.90 1.43 -10.91
C ALA A 188 -3.43 1.08 -9.51
N LEU A 189 -4.75 0.99 -9.31
CA LEU A 189 -5.35 0.73 -8.01
C LEU A 189 -4.85 -0.61 -7.43
N SER A 190 -4.87 -1.67 -8.24
CA SER A 190 -4.31 -2.98 -7.88
C SER A 190 -2.88 -2.89 -7.38
N TRP A 191 -2.02 -2.12 -8.07
CA TRP A 191 -0.61 -1.98 -7.73
C TRP A 191 -0.39 -1.33 -6.38
N ILE A 192 -1.15 -0.28 -6.06
CA ILE A 192 -1.09 0.41 -4.76
C ILE A 192 -1.58 -0.52 -3.65
N MET A 193 -2.75 -1.15 -3.86
CA MET A 193 -3.42 -1.96 -2.84
C MET A 193 -2.66 -3.26 -2.54
N THR A 194 -1.92 -3.81 -3.50
CA THR A 194 -1.24 -5.12 -3.34
C THR A 194 0.28 -5.02 -3.32
N TRP A 195 0.84 -3.80 -3.38
CA TRP A 195 2.27 -3.59 -3.65
C TRP A 195 2.74 -4.34 -4.91
N CYS A 196 1.92 -4.29 -5.95
CA CYS A 196 2.09 -5.00 -7.23
C CYS A 196 2.08 -6.54 -7.15
N ALA A 197 1.79 -7.14 -5.99
CA ALA A 197 1.83 -8.58 -5.80
C ALA A 197 0.81 -9.33 -6.68
N ASP A 198 -0.29 -8.68 -7.06
CA ASP A 198 -1.28 -9.28 -7.96
C ASP A 198 -0.89 -9.22 -9.44
N ALA A 199 -0.02 -8.30 -9.81
CA ALA A 199 0.40 -8.03 -11.18
C ALA A 199 1.72 -8.71 -11.55
N ILE A 200 2.55 -9.07 -10.56
CA ILE A 200 3.83 -9.75 -10.76
C ILE A 200 3.65 -11.27 -10.61
N ASN A 201 3.97 -12.03 -11.66
CA ASN A 201 3.83 -13.49 -11.65
C ASN A 201 4.98 -14.21 -10.93
N ASP A 202 6.19 -13.64 -10.93
CA ASP A 202 7.36 -14.23 -10.29
C ASP A 202 7.46 -13.78 -8.82
N ILE A 203 7.51 -14.75 -7.91
CA ILE A 203 7.51 -14.46 -6.47
C ILE A 203 8.78 -13.77 -5.99
N ASP A 204 9.93 -14.02 -6.62
CA ASP A 204 11.19 -13.37 -6.26
C ASP A 204 11.22 -11.91 -6.72
N ASP A 205 10.59 -11.61 -7.86
CA ASP A 205 10.36 -10.25 -8.34
C ASP A 205 9.37 -9.48 -7.45
N ALA A 206 8.27 -10.12 -7.04
CA ALA A 206 7.33 -9.52 -6.07
C ALA A 206 8.02 -9.27 -4.73
N ALA A 207 8.78 -10.26 -4.22
CA ALA A 207 9.56 -10.12 -3.00
C ALA A 207 10.64 -9.03 -3.11
N ARG A 208 11.17 -8.76 -4.32
CA ARG A 208 12.13 -7.65 -4.54
C ARG A 208 11.47 -6.28 -4.37
N ILE A 209 10.20 -6.11 -4.76
CA ILE A 209 9.41 -4.90 -4.46
C ILE A 209 9.20 -4.79 -2.95
N PHE A 210 8.87 -5.89 -2.27
CA PHE A 210 8.68 -5.91 -0.82
C PHE A 210 9.97 -5.58 -0.05
N ASP A 211 11.14 -6.08 -0.47
CA ASP A 211 12.44 -5.70 0.10
C ASP A 211 12.58 -4.17 0.13
N PHE A 212 12.22 -3.51 -0.97
CA PHE A 212 12.34 -2.08 -1.13
C PHE A 212 11.32 -1.29 -0.30
N LEU A 213 10.05 -1.68 -0.35
CA LEU A 213 8.96 -0.98 0.34
C LEU A 213 9.05 -1.18 1.86
N LEU A 214 9.37 -2.37 2.35
CA LEU A 214 9.62 -2.63 3.77
C LEU A 214 10.81 -1.81 4.30
N ALA A 215 11.86 -1.63 3.50
CA ALA A 215 12.99 -0.79 3.86
C ALA A 215 12.68 0.72 3.76
N SER A 216 11.55 1.09 3.14
CA SER A 216 11.13 2.47 2.90
C SER A 216 9.84 2.83 3.66
N VAL A 217 9.52 2.09 4.73
CA VAL A 217 8.30 2.32 5.54
C VAL A 217 8.26 3.71 6.19
N ASP A 218 9.40 4.35 6.37
CA ASP A 218 9.49 5.75 6.83
C ASP A 218 8.91 6.75 5.79
N ASP A 219 8.72 6.30 4.54
CA ASP A 219 8.16 7.05 3.42
C ASP A 219 7.08 6.22 2.71
N ILE A 220 5.88 6.18 3.30
CA ILE A 220 4.71 5.41 2.81
C ILE A 220 4.36 5.67 1.33
N ASP A 221 4.72 6.85 0.81
CA ASP A 221 4.47 7.29 -0.57
C ASP A 221 5.33 6.55 -1.62
N MET A 222 6.35 5.80 -1.21
CA MET A 222 7.26 5.13 -2.15
C MET A 222 6.58 4.17 -3.12
N CYS A 223 5.43 3.60 -2.73
CA CYS A 223 4.62 2.77 -3.63
C CYS A 223 4.09 3.58 -4.83
N ALA A 224 3.71 4.84 -4.64
CA ALA A 224 3.27 5.71 -5.73
C ALA A 224 4.41 6.01 -6.71
N TYR A 225 5.65 6.14 -6.23
CA TYR A 225 6.83 6.31 -7.09
C TYR A 225 7.16 5.05 -7.89
N ILE A 226 6.92 3.85 -7.35
CA ILE A 226 7.01 2.60 -8.10
C ILE A 226 5.98 2.58 -9.24
N CYS A 227 4.73 2.91 -8.95
CA CYS A 227 3.67 2.98 -9.96
C CYS A 227 3.99 4.01 -11.07
N ALA A 228 4.45 5.20 -10.70
CA ALA A 228 4.86 6.22 -11.67
C ALA A 228 6.05 5.77 -12.52
N SER A 229 7.03 5.11 -11.91
CA SER A 229 8.18 4.52 -12.60
C SER A 229 7.75 3.46 -13.64
N ILE A 230 6.78 2.60 -13.31
CA ILE A 230 6.18 1.63 -14.23
C ILE A 230 5.55 2.33 -15.44
N ILE A 231 4.74 3.37 -15.23
CA ILE A 231 4.10 4.15 -16.31
C ILE A 231 5.16 4.81 -17.20
N LEU A 232 6.11 5.52 -16.60
CA LEU A 232 7.16 6.27 -17.32
C LEU A 232 8.09 5.35 -18.11
N SER A 233 8.37 4.14 -17.62
CA SER A 233 9.17 3.15 -18.34
C SER A 233 8.55 2.72 -19.67
N ARG A 234 7.23 2.88 -19.81
CA ARG A 234 6.46 2.51 -21.01
C ARG A 234 6.06 3.70 -21.88
N LYS A 235 6.59 4.89 -21.61
CA LYS A 235 6.30 6.13 -22.35
C LYS A 235 6.30 5.94 -23.87
N GLY A 236 7.33 5.27 -24.40
CA GLY A 236 7.48 5.08 -25.84
C GLY A 236 6.33 4.32 -26.47
N GLN A 237 5.87 3.24 -25.82
CA GLN A 237 4.74 2.43 -26.27
C GLN A 237 3.43 3.20 -26.13
N LEU A 238 3.22 3.83 -24.97
CA LEU A 238 1.99 4.58 -24.67
C LEU A 238 1.76 5.73 -25.66
N LEU A 239 2.82 6.48 -26.00
CA LEU A 239 2.72 7.54 -27.02
C LEU A 239 2.51 7.01 -28.44
N ALA A 240 2.93 5.78 -28.73
CA ALA A 240 2.81 5.17 -30.06
C ALA A 240 1.39 4.67 -30.35
N PHE A 241 0.59 4.38 -29.32
CA PHE A 241 -0.81 3.97 -29.48
C PHE A 241 -1.73 5.09 -29.99
N GLY A 242 -1.34 6.35 -29.86
CA GLY A 242 -2.17 7.46 -30.30
C GLY A 242 -3.51 7.48 -29.54
N GLU A 243 -4.63 7.44 -30.26
CA GLU A 243 -5.96 7.47 -29.67
C GLU A 243 -6.50 6.08 -29.27
N ASP A 244 -5.70 5.01 -29.41
CA ASP A 244 -6.10 3.66 -29.02
C ASP A 244 -6.09 3.48 -27.49
N ILE A 245 -7.23 3.82 -26.88
CA ILE A 245 -7.47 3.74 -25.44
C ILE A 245 -7.33 2.31 -24.94
N ASP A 246 -7.87 1.33 -25.68
CA ASP A 246 -7.89 -0.07 -25.26
C ASP A 246 -6.46 -0.63 -25.20
N ALA A 247 -5.63 -0.37 -26.21
CA ALA A 247 -4.23 -0.78 -26.22
C ALA A 247 -3.44 -0.13 -25.06
N ALA A 248 -3.66 1.15 -24.80
CA ALA A 248 -3.03 1.85 -23.70
C ALA A 248 -3.49 1.31 -22.33
N TYR A 249 -4.79 1.03 -22.16
CA TYR A 249 -5.35 0.50 -20.92
C TYR A 249 -4.91 -0.95 -20.64
N ILE A 250 -4.93 -1.82 -21.66
CA ILE A 250 -4.43 -3.20 -21.56
C ILE A 250 -2.94 -3.17 -21.17
N THR A 251 -2.14 -2.38 -21.88
CA THR A 251 -0.71 -2.22 -21.55
C THR A 251 -0.54 -1.77 -20.11
N LEU A 252 -1.31 -0.78 -19.66
CA LEU A 252 -1.22 -0.26 -18.28
C LEU A 252 -1.83 -1.18 -17.23
N SER A 253 -2.65 -2.16 -17.58
CA SER A 253 -3.21 -3.14 -16.64
C SER A 253 -2.23 -4.28 -16.34
N GLU A 254 -1.26 -4.50 -17.22
CA GLU A 254 -0.22 -5.51 -17.05
C GLU A 254 1.03 -4.92 -16.36
N PHE A 255 1.74 -5.75 -15.59
CA PHE A 255 3.05 -5.36 -15.08
C PHE A 255 4.09 -5.48 -16.20
N PRO A 256 4.99 -4.50 -16.38
CA PRO A 256 5.96 -4.53 -17.47
C PRO A 256 6.92 -5.71 -17.35
N HIS A 257 7.20 -6.40 -18.46
CA HIS A 257 8.28 -7.38 -18.57
C HIS A 257 9.65 -6.69 -18.56
N THR A 258 10.08 -6.23 -17.39
CA THR A 258 11.35 -5.53 -17.19
C THR A 258 11.99 -5.92 -15.87
N ASN A 259 13.29 -5.67 -15.73
CA ASN A 259 14.00 -5.93 -14.49
C ASN A 259 13.46 -5.02 -13.36
N ILE A 260 12.96 -5.62 -12.29
CA ILE A 260 12.42 -4.92 -11.12
C ILE A 260 13.39 -3.88 -10.55
N ASN A 261 14.70 -4.13 -10.61
CA ASN A 261 15.70 -3.18 -10.12
C ASN A 261 15.72 -1.88 -10.96
N VAL A 262 15.40 -1.94 -12.26
CA VAL A 262 15.26 -0.74 -13.10
C VAL A 262 14.06 0.09 -12.63
N ILE A 263 12.93 -0.55 -12.35
CA ILE A 263 11.73 0.13 -11.82
C ILE A 263 12.03 0.79 -10.48
N ILE A 264 12.69 0.08 -9.56
CA ILE A 264 13.07 0.59 -8.24
C ILE A 264 14.06 1.76 -8.35
N ASN A 265 15.10 1.64 -9.17
CA ASN A 265 16.09 2.71 -9.35
C ASN A 265 15.47 3.97 -9.97
N ASN A 266 14.57 3.80 -10.93
CA ASN A 266 13.81 4.90 -11.50
C ASN A 266 12.90 5.55 -10.44
N ALA A 267 12.21 4.75 -9.61
CA ALA A 267 11.38 5.25 -8.51
C ALA A 267 12.21 6.06 -7.50
N LEU A 268 13.38 5.57 -7.11
CA LEU A 268 14.33 6.31 -6.26
C LEU A 268 14.78 7.62 -6.90
N THR A 269 15.08 7.60 -8.20
CA THR A 269 15.48 8.80 -8.94
C THR A 269 14.36 9.84 -8.95
N LEU A 270 13.12 9.41 -9.19
CA LEU A 270 11.94 10.27 -9.13
C LEU A 270 11.75 10.85 -7.73
N TYR A 271 11.79 10.02 -6.69
CA TYR A 271 11.60 10.45 -5.31
C TYR A 271 12.65 11.49 -4.86
N ASN A 272 13.91 11.28 -5.24
CA ASN A 272 15.01 12.20 -4.93
C ASN A 272 14.90 13.52 -5.70
N ALA A 273 14.42 13.49 -6.94
CA ALA A 273 14.20 14.70 -7.74
C ALA A 273 12.96 15.50 -7.29
N SER A 274 12.03 14.88 -6.56
CA SER A 274 10.75 15.47 -6.16
C SER A 274 10.76 16.15 -4.79
N PHE A 275 11.91 16.58 -4.26
CA PHE A 275 11.98 17.17 -2.91
C PHE A 275 10.97 18.31 -2.67
N LEU A 276 10.97 19.33 -3.54
CA LEU A 276 10.04 20.47 -3.43
C LEU A 276 8.59 20.05 -3.64
N PHE A 277 8.33 19.16 -4.60
CA PHE A 277 7.00 18.62 -4.86
C PHE A 277 6.44 17.88 -3.64
N ARG A 278 7.25 17.06 -2.96
CA ARG A 278 6.85 16.34 -1.75
C ARG A 278 6.56 17.29 -0.58
N ILE A 279 7.37 18.34 -0.42
CA ILE A 279 7.08 19.38 0.59
C ILE A 279 5.74 20.03 0.29
N MET A 280 5.51 20.45 -0.96
CA MET A 280 4.26 21.08 -1.37
C MET A 280 3.05 20.18 -1.17
N GLN A 281 3.13 18.89 -1.53
CA GLN A 281 2.05 17.94 -1.32
C GLN A 281 1.74 17.74 0.16
N LYS A 282 2.75 17.52 1.01
CA LYS A 282 2.55 17.38 2.46
C LYS A 282 1.93 18.65 3.07
N SER A 283 2.39 19.82 2.63
CA SER A 283 1.81 21.10 3.04
C SER A 283 0.36 21.26 2.58
N TYR A 284 0.05 20.90 1.33
CA TYR A 284 -1.31 20.97 0.78
C TYR A 284 -2.28 20.03 1.51
N HIS A 285 -1.87 18.78 1.77
CA HIS A 285 -2.66 17.82 2.52
C HIS A 285 -2.91 18.32 3.95
N CYS A 286 -1.88 18.79 4.66
CA CYS A 286 -2.02 19.37 6.00
C CYS A 286 -2.98 20.58 6.00
N LEU A 287 -2.88 21.48 5.02
CA LEU A 287 -3.80 22.61 4.90
C LEU A 287 -5.25 22.17 4.60
N THR A 288 -5.42 21.11 3.82
CA THR A 288 -6.73 20.56 3.48
C THR A 288 -7.37 19.89 4.70
N GLU A 289 -6.63 19.09 5.46
CA GLU A 289 -7.08 18.52 6.74
C GLU A 289 -7.45 19.62 7.74
N LEU A 290 -6.60 20.65 7.89
CA LEU A 290 -6.88 21.79 8.75
C LEU A 290 -8.17 22.49 8.32
N ARG A 291 -8.38 22.68 7.02
CA ARG A 291 -9.60 23.26 6.48
C ARG A 291 -10.83 22.40 6.78
N HIS A 292 -10.73 21.07 6.64
CA HIS A 292 -11.82 20.16 6.99
C HIS A 292 -12.14 20.20 8.49
N ARG A 293 -11.13 20.14 9.36
CA ARG A 293 -11.30 20.24 10.82
C ARG A 293 -11.89 21.58 11.24
N VAL A 294 -11.47 22.69 10.63
CA VAL A 294 -12.06 24.02 10.88
C VAL A 294 -13.50 24.05 10.40
N SER A 295 -13.82 23.48 9.23
CA SER A 295 -15.18 23.40 8.71
C SER A 295 -16.09 22.56 9.61
N GLU A 296 -15.62 21.40 10.07
CA GLU A 296 -16.32 20.55 11.04
C GLU A 296 -16.53 21.29 12.36
N THR A 297 -15.48 21.90 12.91
CA THR A 297 -15.58 22.67 14.16
C THR A 297 -16.55 23.84 14.01
N THR A 298 -16.54 24.53 12.86
CA THR A 298 -17.47 25.64 12.56
C THR A 298 -18.90 25.14 12.43
N LEU A 299 -19.13 23.99 11.78
CA LEU A 299 -20.42 23.33 11.71
C LEU A 299 -20.89 22.84 13.08
N THR A 300 -20.00 22.28 13.90
CA THR A 300 -20.31 21.87 15.28
C THR A 300 -20.67 23.08 16.13
N ILE A 301 -19.89 24.17 16.09
CA ILE A 301 -20.19 25.43 16.78
C ILE A 301 -21.52 26.00 16.28
N ALA A 302 -21.75 26.07 14.98
CA ALA A 302 -23.03 26.52 14.44
C ALA A 302 -24.19 25.65 14.97
N ASN A 303 -24.05 24.32 14.96
CA ASN A 303 -25.08 23.41 15.42
C ASN A 303 -25.23 23.33 16.96
N THR A 304 -24.26 23.80 17.74
CA THR A 304 -24.34 23.82 19.23
C THR A 304 -24.70 25.19 19.78
N VAL A 305 -24.28 26.27 19.11
CA VAL A 305 -24.47 27.66 19.54
C VAL A 305 -25.74 28.28 18.93
N VAL A 306 -26.14 27.89 17.71
CA VAL A 306 -27.36 28.44 17.08
C VAL A 306 -28.65 27.95 17.77
N PRO A 307 -28.80 26.68 18.19
CA PRO A 307 -30.00 26.26 18.94
C PRO A 307 -30.08 26.82 20.36
N THR A 308 -28.96 27.28 20.95
CA THR A 308 -28.93 27.89 22.28
C THR A 308 -29.20 29.40 22.27
N LEU A 309 -29.16 30.05 21.10
CA LEU A 309 -29.47 31.48 20.95
C LEU A 309 -30.94 31.79 20.62
N GLU A 310 -31.79 30.80 20.34
CA GLU A 310 -33.18 31.04 19.93
C GLU A 310 -34.27 30.88 21.01
N PHE A 311 -33.95 30.74 22.31
CA PHE A 311 -35.03 30.50 23.30
C PHE A 311 -34.97 31.22 24.66
N THR A 312 -34.26 32.35 24.82
CA THR A 312 -34.22 32.99 26.17
C THR A 312 -34.10 34.51 26.28
N ARG A 313 -34.67 35.29 25.35
CA ARG A 313 -35.06 36.71 25.57
C ARG A 313 -35.81 37.15 24.32
N TRP A 314 -37.15 37.18 24.32
CA TRP A 314 -37.91 38.45 24.33
C TRP A 314 -39.42 38.21 24.60
N THR A 315 -39.79 37.42 25.61
CA THR A 315 -41.19 37.31 26.09
C THR A 315 -41.50 38.15 27.35
N ALA A 316 -40.66 39.12 27.70
CA ALA A 316 -40.95 40.04 28.81
C ALA A 316 -40.58 41.47 28.43
N LEU A 317 -41.58 42.20 27.92
CA LEU A 317 -41.75 43.66 27.83
C LEU A 317 -42.40 44.02 26.49
N VAL A 318 -43.70 43.77 26.36
CA VAL A 318 -44.75 44.78 26.09
C VAL A 318 -46.08 44.05 26.29
N SER A 319 -46.55 44.00 27.54
CA SER A 319 -47.96 43.82 27.85
C SER A 319 -48.43 45.11 28.49
N SER A 320 -49.04 45.97 27.67
CA SER A 320 -50.06 46.96 28.02
C SER A 320 -49.65 48.12 28.95
N PRO A 321 -50.37 49.26 28.94
CA PRO A 321 -51.84 49.38 28.88
C PRO A 321 -52.46 49.21 27.49
#